data_AF-A0A954L3Z2-F1
#
_entry.id   AF-A0A954L3Z2-F1
#
_cell.length_a   1.000
_cell.length_b   1.000
_cell.length_c   1.000
_cell.angle_alpha   90.00
_cell.angle_beta   90.00
_cell.angle_gamma   90.00
#
_symmetry.space_group_name_H-M   'P 1'
#
loop_
_entity.id
_entity.type
_entity.pdbx_description
1 polymer ?
#
loop_
_entity_poly.entity_id
_entity_poly.type
_entity_poly.pdbx_seq_one_letter_code
_entity_poly.pdbx_strand_id
1 'polypeptide(L)'
;MEITEVRIKLVQDSQDRLLAFCSITLDAQFVVRDLKIIQGTKGPFVAMPSRKLMDRCRRCGGKNALRSAYCNQCGTRLPEDRASKESDGRAKLYADIAHPINSECREMIQSQVLTAFEHEKVLARDPDYICRYDDFGENDSSLPEEFDSVDFEIGAPPVVHRRAGESSQRIESKADRPIQAPHGASPHADVTADRPPGSRPNDAFGDGVTG
;
A
#
# COMPACT_ATOMS: atom_id res chain seq x y z
N MET A 1 4.33 27.64 -5.86
CA MET A 1 4.42 26.20 -5.54
C MET A 1 3.06 25.62 -5.83
N GLU A 2 3.02 24.73 -6.79
CA GLU A 2 1.84 24.01 -7.24
C GLU A 2 2.06 22.52 -7.04
N ILE A 3 1.00 21.78 -6.73
CA ILE A 3 1.05 20.33 -6.65
C ILE A 3 0.67 19.81 -8.03
N THR A 4 1.64 19.24 -8.74
CA THR A 4 1.46 18.79 -10.13
C THR A 4 0.97 17.35 -10.22
N GLU A 5 1.17 16.56 -9.16
CA GLU A 5 0.75 15.16 -9.14
C GLU A 5 0.46 14.72 -7.70
N VAL A 6 -0.57 13.89 -7.55
CA VAL A 6 -0.93 13.23 -6.28
C VAL A 6 -1.13 11.74 -6.54
N ARG A 7 -0.39 10.91 -5.81
CA ARG A 7 -0.47 9.44 -5.87
C ARG A 7 -1.03 8.91 -4.57
N ILE A 8 -2.10 8.13 -4.65
CA ILE A 8 -2.81 7.58 -3.48
C ILE A 8 -2.70 6.06 -3.49
N LYS A 9 -2.35 5.49 -2.33
CA LYS A 9 -2.40 4.06 -2.05
C LYS A 9 -3.37 3.81 -0.90
N LEU A 10 -4.54 3.26 -1.21
CA LEU A 10 -5.57 2.96 -0.22
C LEU A 10 -5.13 1.83 0.71
N VAL A 11 -5.47 1.94 1.99
CA VAL A 11 -5.29 0.88 2.98
C VAL A 11 -6.63 0.17 3.16
N GLN A 12 -6.64 -1.16 3.07
CA GLN A 12 -7.88 -1.96 3.15
C GLN A 12 -8.32 -2.20 4.60
N ASP A 13 -7.41 -2.08 5.57
CA ASP A 13 -7.67 -2.38 6.98
C ASP A 13 -8.52 -1.27 7.64
N SER A 14 -9.80 -1.57 7.87
CA SER A 14 -10.79 -0.62 8.41
C SER A 14 -10.69 -0.35 9.91
N GLN A 15 -9.86 -1.12 10.64
CA GLN A 15 -9.71 -0.98 12.10
C GLN A 15 -8.73 0.11 12.50
N ASP A 16 -7.77 0.45 11.63
CA ASP A 16 -6.81 1.51 11.93
C ASP A 16 -7.33 2.88 11.46
N ARG A 17 -6.83 3.93 12.08
CA ARG A 17 -7.16 5.31 11.68
C ARG A 17 -6.50 5.70 10.37
N LEU A 18 -5.58 4.90 9.84
CA LEU A 18 -4.88 5.14 8.60
C LEU A 18 -5.75 4.69 7.41
N LEU A 19 -6.11 5.63 6.55
CA LEU A 19 -6.96 5.38 5.38
C LEU A 19 -6.15 5.13 4.10
N ALA A 20 -5.06 5.88 3.92
CA ALA A 20 -4.23 5.80 2.73
C ALA A 20 -2.83 6.37 2.98
N PHE A 21 -1.87 5.90 2.19
CA PHE A 21 -0.61 6.58 1.97
C PHE A 21 -0.70 7.47 0.74
N CYS A 22 0.01 8.59 0.76
CA CYS A 22 0.02 9.58 -0.30
C CYS A 22 1.46 10.00 -0.62
N SER A 23 1.74 10.21 -1.90
CA SER A 23 2.93 10.91 -2.37
C SER A 23 2.51 12.07 -3.27
N ILE A 24 3.14 13.24 -3.09
CA ILE A 24 2.84 14.43 -3.88
C ILE A 24 4.08 14.87 -4.64
N THR A 25 3.88 15.38 -5.86
CA THR A 25 4.92 16.04 -6.65
C THR A 25 4.64 17.54 -6.68
N LEU A 26 5.63 18.33 -6.28
CA LEU A 26 5.61 19.79 -6.26
C LEU A 26 6.33 20.32 -7.49
N ASP A 27 5.69 21.24 -8.21
CA ASP A 27 6.24 21.95 -9.37
C ASP A 27 6.88 21.02 -10.44
N ALA A 28 6.41 19.77 -10.55
CA ALA A 28 7.02 18.71 -11.38
C ALA A 28 8.52 18.45 -11.12
N GLN A 29 9.06 18.88 -9.99
CA GLN A 29 10.49 18.89 -9.71
C GLN A 29 10.86 18.21 -8.38
N PHE A 30 9.92 18.12 -7.44
CA PHE A 30 10.21 17.61 -6.10
C PHE A 30 9.11 16.69 -5.59
N VAL A 31 9.47 15.47 -5.18
CA VAL A 31 8.52 14.48 -4.66
C VAL A 31 8.63 14.36 -3.14
N VAL A 32 7.50 14.49 -2.46
CA VAL A 32 7.36 14.19 -1.03
C VAL A 32 6.58 12.89 -0.87
N ARG A 33 7.21 11.89 -0.26
CA ARG A 33 6.63 10.58 0.02
C ARG A 33 6.15 10.48 1.46
N ASP A 34 5.41 9.40 1.75
CA ASP A 34 4.97 9.01 3.09
C ASP A 34 4.04 10.02 3.79
N LEU A 35 3.25 10.79 3.02
CA LEU A 35 2.10 11.48 3.57
C LEU A 35 1.04 10.45 3.93
N LYS A 36 0.26 10.72 4.98
CA LYS A 36 -0.75 9.79 5.48
C LYS A 36 -2.09 10.47 5.55
N ILE A 37 -3.13 9.81 5.05
CA ILE A 37 -4.51 10.25 5.24
C ILE A 37 -5.05 9.52 6.46
N ILE A 38 -5.40 10.27 7.50
CA ILE A 38 -5.81 9.72 8.80
C ILE A 38 -7.24 10.15 9.10
N GLN A 39 -8.06 9.21 9.57
CA GLN A 39 -9.39 9.49 10.07
C GLN A 39 -9.30 10.23 11.43
N GLY A 40 -9.66 11.51 11.43
CA GLY A 40 -9.82 12.35 12.61
C GLY A 40 -11.25 12.34 13.15
N THR A 41 -11.45 13.06 14.27
CA THR A 41 -12.77 13.31 14.85
C THR A 41 -13.61 14.27 13.98
N LYS A 42 -12.95 15.21 13.30
CA LYS A 42 -13.57 16.19 12.39
C LYS A 42 -13.55 15.74 10.91
N GLY A 43 -13.27 14.47 10.65
CA GLY A 43 -13.09 13.93 9.29
C GLY A 43 -11.65 13.56 8.95
N PRO A 44 -11.42 13.07 7.71
CA PRO A 44 -10.09 12.70 7.24
C PRO A 44 -9.20 13.94 7.08
N PHE A 45 -7.94 13.82 7.45
CA PHE A 45 -6.94 14.88 7.30
C PHE A 45 -5.59 14.31 6.88
N VAL A 46 -4.74 15.18 6.32
CA VAL A 46 -3.40 14.82 5.86
C VAL A 46 -2.40 15.04 6.99
N ALA A 47 -1.69 13.97 7.34
CA ALA A 47 -0.53 13.99 8.22
C ALA A 47 0.75 13.95 7.39
N MET A 48 1.70 14.81 7.76
CA MET A 48 2.98 14.95 7.09
C MET A 48 3.92 13.77 7.37
N PRO A 49 4.89 13.48 6.48
CA PRO A 49 5.89 12.46 6.74
C PRO A 49 6.70 12.80 7.99
N SER A 50 6.80 11.85 8.91
CA SER A 50 7.43 12.06 10.22
C SER A 50 8.51 11.03 10.52
N ARG A 51 9.53 11.47 11.26
CA ARG A 51 10.63 10.64 11.72
C ARG A 51 10.68 10.63 13.24
N LYS A 52 11.07 9.49 13.81
CA LYS A 52 11.37 9.35 15.24
C LYS A 52 12.63 10.15 15.61
N LEU A 53 12.51 11.01 16.60
CA LEU A 53 13.63 11.80 17.10
C LEU A 53 14.66 10.91 17.83
N MET A 54 15.93 11.22 17.59
CA MET A 54 17.07 10.48 18.11
C MET A 54 18.05 11.45 18.76
N ASP A 55 18.76 10.97 19.76
CA ASP A 55 19.78 11.68 20.51
C ASP A 55 21.04 10.80 20.65
N ARG A 56 22.19 11.42 20.91
CA ARG A 56 23.47 10.72 21.03
C ARG A 56 23.73 10.38 22.50
N CYS A 57 24.22 9.16 22.74
CA CYS A 57 24.67 8.77 24.07
C CYS A 57 25.90 9.59 24.48
N ARG A 58 25.89 10.15 25.70
CA ARG A 58 27.02 10.92 26.25
C ARG A 58 28.28 10.09 26.50
N ARG A 59 28.17 8.76 26.59
CA ARG A 59 29.30 7.85 26.82
C ARG A 59 29.97 7.38 25.53
N CYS A 60 29.19 6.88 24.56
CA CYS A 60 29.73 6.25 23.35
C CYS A 60 29.39 6.96 22.03
N GLY A 61 28.59 8.04 22.07
CA GLY A 61 28.15 8.75 20.85
C GLY A 61 27.08 8.04 20.02
N GLY A 62 26.68 6.81 20.39
CA GLY A 62 25.68 6.04 19.65
C GLY A 62 24.31 6.72 19.58
N LYS A 63 23.62 6.59 18.43
CA LYS A 63 22.28 7.16 18.19
C LYS A 63 21.20 6.32 18.86
N ASN A 64 20.39 6.95 19.70
CA ASN A 64 19.35 6.30 20.49
C ASN A 64 18.05 7.08 20.37
N ALA A 65 16.91 6.41 20.41
CA ALA A 65 15.63 7.10 20.47
C ALA A 65 15.53 7.91 21.78
N LEU A 66 14.81 9.04 21.72
CA LEU A 66 14.59 9.88 22.90
C LEU A 66 13.89 9.14 24.06
N ARG A 67 13.02 8.17 23.74
CA ARG A 67 12.33 7.34 24.74
C ARG A 67 13.16 6.17 25.31
N SER A 68 14.35 5.90 24.78
CA SER A 68 15.14 4.75 25.23
C SER A 68 15.70 4.99 26.64
N ALA A 69 15.49 4.04 27.57
CA ALA A 69 16.06 4.11 28.91
C ALA A 69 17.55 3.74 28.94
N TYR A 70 18.01 2.94 27.98
CA TYR A 70 19.40 2.48 27.88
C TYR A 70 19.94 2.73 26.47
N CYS A 71 21.26 2.89 26.39
CA CYS A 71 21.96 2.99 25.12
C CYS A 71 21.98 1.63 24.41
N ASN A 72 21.50 1.60 23.17
CA ASN A 72 21.49 0.43 22.29
C ASN A 72 22.91 -0.06 21.92
N GLN A 73 23.95 0.77 22.11
CA GLN A 73 25.33 0.40 21.78
C GLN A 73 26.16 -0.03 22.99
N CYS A 74 26.09 0.71 24.10
CA CYS A 74 26.95 0.49 25.27
C CYS A 74 26.20 0.14 26.56
N GLY A 75 24.86 -0.05 26.49
CA GLY A 75 24.03 -0.43 27.63
C GLY A 75 23.91 0.62 28.75
N THR A 76 24.51 1.79 28.60
CA THR A 76 24.51 2.82 29.66
C THR A 76 23.12 3.41 29.83
N ARG A 77 22.69 3.63 31.07
CA ARG A 77 21.41 4.29 31.37
C ARG A 77 21.42 5.71 30.80
N LEU A 78 20.41 6.03 30.00
CA LEU A 78 20.20 7.34 29.41
C LEU A 78 19.26 8.15 30.32
N PRO A 79 19.44 9.48 30.42
CA PRO A 79 18.53 10.32 31.18
C PRO A 79 17.11 10.30 30.59
N GLU A 80 16.12 10.46 31.46
CA GLU A 80 14.69 10.38 31.11
C GLU A 80 14.17 11.71 30.50
N ASP A 81 14.69 12.85 30.94
CA ASP A 81 14.30 14.20 30.46
C ASP A 81 15.02 14.65 29.18
N ARG A 82 15.35 13.72 28.28
CA ARG A 82 16.05 14.06 27.01
C ARG A 82 15.13 14.67 25.97
N ALA A 83 13.84 14.34 26.03
CA ALA A 83 12.86 14.89 25.10
C ALA A 83 12.38 16.26 25.57
N SER A 84 12.32 17.22 24.64
CA SER A 84 11.63 18.48 24.86
C SER A 84 10.17 18.20 25.25
N LYS A 85 9.73 18.76 26.37
CA LYS A 85 8.34 18.68 26.82
C LYS A 85 7.59 19.88 26.23
N GLU A 86 6.45 19.62 25.61
CA GLU A 86 5.51 20.66 25.19
C GLU A 86 4.77 21.22 26.41
N SER A 87 3.99 22.30 26.24
CA SER A 87 3.22 22.93 27.33
C SER A 87 2.35 21.94 28.11
N ASP A 88 1.85 20.91 27.44
CA ASP A 88 1.00 19.88 28.03
C ASP A 88 1.79 18.76 28.73
N GLY A 89 3.11 18.93 28.89
CA GLY A 89 4.01 17.96 29.53
C GLY A 89 4.34 16.73 28.66
N ARG A 90 3.74 16.61 27.48
CA ARG A 90 4.01 15.51 26.55
C ARG A 90 5.37 15.68 25.88
N ALA A 91 6.17 14.63 25.91
CA ALA A 91 7.46 14.58 25.22
C ALA A 91 7.29 14.57 23.71
N LYS A 92 7.99 15.47 22.99
CA LYS A 92 8.07 15.46 21.53
C LYS A 92 8.99 14.33 21.07
N LEU A 93 8.41 13.22 20.63
CA LEU A 93 9.14 12.00 20.22
C LEU A 93 9.35 11.86 18.71
N TYR A 94 8.55 12.58 17.93
CA TYR A 94 8.58 12.59 16.47
C TYR A 94 8.65 14.03 15.98
N ALA A 95 9.22 14.21 14.80
CA ALA A 95 9.20 15.47 14.09
C ALA A 95 8.90 15.21 12.62
N ASP A 96 8.18 16.14 12.00
CA ASP A 96 7.88 16.06 10.58
C ASP A 96 9.14 16.37 9.77
N ILE A 97 9.38 15.56 8.74
CA ILE A 97 10.50 15.71 7.80
C ILE A 97 10.20 16.86 6.85
N ALA A 98 8.95 16.95 6.40
CA ALA A 98 8.43 18.03 5.57
C ALA A 98 7.18 18.60 6.24
N HIS A 99 7.05 19.92 6.27
CA HIS A 99 5.85 20.58 6.76
C HIS A 99 5.64 21.91 6.03
N PRO A 100 4.38 22.28 5.72
CA PRO A 100 4.09 23.60 5.18
C PRO A 100 4.37 24.67 6.24
N ILE A 101 5.00 25.77 5.82
CA ILE A 101 5.28 26.91 6.70
C ILE A 101 4.01 27.76 6.89
N ASN A 102 3.24 27.93 5.82
CA ASN A 102 2.07 28.81 5.78
C ASN A 102 0.76 28.01 5.84
N SER A 103 -0.27 28.58 6.47
CA SER A 103 -1.61 27.99 6.55
C SER A 103 -2.24 27.77 5.17
N GLU A 104 -2.08 28.73 4.27
CA GLU A 104 -2.59 28.63 2.89
C GLU A 104 -2.02 27.39 2.16
N CYS A 105 -0.71 27.17 2.28
CA CYS A 105 -0.06 26.00 1.70
C CYS A 105 -0.55 24.69 2.34
N ARG A 106 -0.80 24.69 3.65
CA ARG A 106 -1.37 23.53 4.36
C ARG A 106 -2.76 23.20 3.84
N GLU A 107 -3.62 24.19 3.66
CA GLU A 107 -4.98 24.03 3.14
C GLU A 107 -4.95 23.53 1.69
N MET A 108 -4.07 24.09 0.86
CA MET A 108 -3.86 23.65 -0.52
C MET A 108 -3.44 22.18 -0.60
N ILE A 109 -2.45 21.74 0.19
CA ILE A 109 -2.03 20.33 0.20
C ILE A 109 -3.18 19.45 0.68
N GLN A 110 -3.87 19.85 1.75
CA GLN A 110 -4.95 19.05 2.32
C GLN A 110 -6.11 18.88 1.33
N SER A 111 -6.56 19.95 0.67
CA SER A 111 -7.68 19.89 -0.26
C SER A 111 -7.37 19.00 -1.47
N GLN A 112 -6.22 19.21 -2.12
CA GLN A 112 -5.85 18.45 -3.31
C GLN A 112 -5.68 16.95 -3.01
N VAL A 113 -5.04 16.62 -1.89
CA VAL A 113 -4.83 15.23 -1.49
C VAL A 113 -6.15 14.54 -1.13
N LEU A 114 -7.06 15.22 -0.43
CA LEU A 114 -8.37 14.65 -0.08
C LEU A 114 -9.25 14.45 -1.31
N THR A 115 -9.26 15.40 -2.25
CA THR A 115 -9.98 15.25 -3.53
C THR A 115 -9.45 14.06 -4.33
N ALA A 116 -8.13 13.89 -4.44
CA ALA A 116 -7.53 12.75 -5.10
C ALA A 116 -7.88 11.42 -4.41
N PHE A 117 -7.91 11.41 -3.08
CA PHE A 117 -8.30 10.22 -2.30
C PHE A 117 -9.75 9.82 -2.52
N GLU A 118 -10.68 10.77 -2.57
CA GLU A 118 -12.09 10.48 -2.85
C GLU A 118 -12.28 9.90 -4.25
N HIS A 119 -11.58 10.45 -5.24
CA HIS A 119 -11.58 9.92 -6.61
C HIS A 119 -11.03 8.49 -6.65
N GLU A 120 -9.88 8.25 -6.03
CA GLU A 120 -9.26 6.91 -5.93
C GLU A 120 -10.20 5.91 -5.25
N LYS A 121 -10.92 6.33 -4.20
CA LYS A 121 -11.88 5.50 -3.47
C LYS A 121 -13.10 5.12 -4.33
N VAL A 122 -13.51 5.98 -5.28
CA VAL A 122 -14.57 5.66 -6.23
C VAL A 122 -14.06 4.66 -7.26
N LEU A 123 -12.89 4.89 -7.83
CA LEU A 123 -12.28 3.97 -8.81
C LEU A 123 -12.03 2.58 -8.22
N ALA A 124 -11.56 2.50 -6.97
CA ALA A 124 -11.30 1.24 -6.29
C ALA A 124 -12.57 0.40 -6.00
N ARG A 125 -13.78 0.90 -6.28
CA ARG A 125 -15.01 0.11 -6.22
C ARG A 125 -15.19 -0.77 -7.45
N ASP A 126 -14.58 -0.42 -8.57
CA ASP A 126 -14.67 -1.22 -9.78
C ASP A 126 -13.82 -2.49 -9.64
N PRO A 127 -14.36 -3.68 -9.94
CA PRO A 127 -13.66 -4.96 -9.73
C PRO A 127 -12.44 -5.14 -10.64
N ASP A 128 -12.39 -4.42 -11.76
CA ASP A 128 -11.26 -4.42 -12.70
C ASP A 128 -10.24 -3.31 -12.42
N TYR A 129 -10.42 -2.56 -11.33
CA TYR A 129 -9.50 -1.47 -10.99
C TYR A 129 -8.14 -2.01 -10.52
N ILE A 130 -7.08 -1.52 -11.17
CA ILE A 130 -5.70 -1.77 -10.77
C ILE A 130 -5.10 -0.43 -10.34
N CYS A 131 -4.66 -0.34 -9.08
CA CYS A 131 -3.97 0.84 -8.59
C CYS A 131 -2.60 0.95 -9.26
N ARG A 132 -2.41 1.98 -10.08
CA ARG A 132 -1.17 2.20 -10.85
C ARG A 132 0.04 2.61 -10.01
N TYR A 133 -0.15 2.89 -8.72
CA TYR A 133 0.86 3.52 -7.87
C TYR A 133 1.54 2.57 -6.87
N ASP A 134 1.26 1.27 -6.95
CA ASP A 134 1.91 0.26 -6.11
C ASP A 134 3.40 0.01 -6.45
N ASP A 135 3.91 0.60 -7.53
CA ASP A 135 5.11 0.12 -8.22
C ASP A 135 6.43 0.87 -7.94
N PHE A 136 6.58 1.54 -6.80
CA PHE A 136 7.89 2.13 -6.44
C PHE A 136 8.84 1.14 -5.75
N GLY A 137 8.58 -0.17 -5.84
CA GLY A 137 9.18 -1.20 -5.00
C GLY A 137 9.93 -2.34 -5.69
N GLU A 138 9.52 -2.80 -6.88
CA GLU A 138 10.13 -3.98 -7.50
C GLU A 138 10.14 -3.86 -9.03
N ASN A 139 11.35 -3.69 -9.58
CA ASN A 139 11.75 -4.14 -10.92
C ASN A 139 10.61 -4.32 -11.95
N ASP A 140 10.44 -3.30 -12.79
CA ASP A 140 9.66 -3.28 -14.04
C ASP A 140 9.99 -4.50 -14.94
N SER A 141 9.39 -5.66 -14.63
CA SER A 141 9.62 -6.91 -15.37
C SER A 141 8.32 -7.70 -15.57
N SER A 142 7.18 -7.09 -15.30
CA SER A 142 5.87 -7.67 -15.62
C SER A 142 4.99 -6.77 -16.49
N LEU A 143 5.56 -5.76 -17.14
CA LEU A 143 4.91 -5.16 -18.31
C LEU A 143 5.22 -6.06 -19.52
N PRO A 144 4.21 -6.62 -20.21
CA PRO A 144 4.41 -7.27 -21.51
C PRO A 144 4.99 -6.25 -22.49
N GLU A 145 6.07 -6.61 -23.20
CA GLU A 145 6.84 -5.73 -24.10
C GLU A 145 6.08 -5.23 -25.36
N GLU A 146 4.76 -5.30 -25.42
CA GLU A 146 4.01 -4.86 -26.61
C GLU A 146 3.02 -3.74 -26.29
N PHE A 147 3.52 -2.49 -26.24
CA PHE A 147 2.87 -1.40 -26.97
C PHE A 147 3.83 -0.22 -27.19
N ASP A 148 4.47 -0.22 -28.36
CA ASP A 148 5.15 0.95 -28.91
C ASP A 148 4.14 2.08 -29.17
N SER A 149 4.53 3.30 -28.79
CA SER A 149 3.98 4.59 -29.24
C SER A 149 2.47 4.85 -29.01
N VAL A 150 2.15 5.45 -27.86
CA VAL A 150 1.05 6.45 -27.78
C VAL A 150 1.59 7.72 -27.13
N ASP A 151 1.47 8.83 -27.85
CA ASP A 151 1.86 10.17 -27.37
C ASP A 151 1.19 10.48 -26.03
N PHE A 152 2.01 10.59 -24.97
CA PHE A 152 1.56 10.95 -23.63
C PHE A 152 1.47 12.47 -23.53
N GLU A 153 0.29 13.05 -23.76
CA GLU A 153 0.06 14.43 -23.39
C GLU A 153 0.04 14.56 -21.86
N ILE A 154 1.03 15.30 -21.35
CA ILE A 154 1.21 15.60 -19.93
C ILE A 154 0.02 16.47 -19.47
N GLY A 155 -0.90 15.88 -18.71
CA GLY A 155 -2.04 16.58 -18.11
C GLY A 155 -3.39 15.84 -18.16
N ALA A 156 -3.47 14.66 -18.79
CA ALA A 156 -4.72 13.89 -18.82
C ALA A 156 -4.94 13.04 -17.54
N PRO A 157 -6.17 12.90 -17.04
CA PRO A 157 -6.50 11.97 -15.96
C PRO A 157 -6.19 10.52 -16.38
N PRO A 158 -5.95 9.60 -15.41
CA PRO A 158 -5.40 8.29 -15.72
C PRO A 158 -6.34 7.52 -16.66
N VAL A 159 -5.79 7.11 -17.80
CA VAL A 159 -6.46 6.26 -18.77
C VAL A 159 -6.78 4.91 -18.10
N VAL A 160 -8.02 4.45 -18.19
CA VAL A 160 -8.40 3.11 -17.71
C VAL A 160 -7.81 2.08 -18.65
N HIS A 161 -6.89 1.22 -18.19
CA HIS A 161 -6.53 0.03 -18.96
C HIS A 161 -7.61 -1.02 -18.74
N ARG A 162 -8.52 -1.14 -19.73
CA ARG A 162 -9.40 -2.29 -19.84
C ARG A 162 -8.57 -3.50 -20.25
N ARG A 163 -8.79 -4.66 -19.61
CA ARG A 163 -8.20 -5.92 -20.06
C ARG A 163 -8.56 -6.15 -21.53
N ALA A 164 -7.55 -6.42 -22.35
CA ALA A 164 -7.73 -6.88 -23.73
C ALA A 164 -8.35 -8.28 -23.68
N GLY A 165 -9.66 -8.35 -23.94
CA GLY A 165 -10.36 -9.62 -23.91
C GLY A 165 -11.87 -9.53 -23.99
N GLU A 166 -12.46 -8.59 -24.74
CA GLU A 166 -13.82 -8.77 -25.25
C GLU A 166 -14.09 -7.85 -26.45
N SER A 167 -14.24 -8.50 -27.61
CA SER A 167 -14.56 -7.91 -28.90
C SER A 167 -15.89 -7.15 -28.86
N SER A 168 -15.89 -5.94 -29.42
CA SER A 168 -17.09 -5.14 -29.66
C SER A 168 -18.12 -5.93 -30.46
N GLN A 169 -19.35 -6.06 -29.95
CA GLN A 169 -20.51 -6.23 -30.82
C GLN A 169 -21.65 -5.28 -30.43
N ARG A 170 -21.94 -4.46 -31.44
CA ARG A 170 -23.03 -3.52 -31.66
C ARG A 170 -24.41 -4.11 -31.32
N ILE A 171 -25.28 -3.31 -30.71
CA ILE A 171 -26.67 -3.64 -30.38
C ILE A 171 -27.53 -3.67 -31.65
N GLU A 172 -28.40 -4.70 -31.78
CA GLU A 172 -29.80 -4.75 -32.29
C GLU A 172 -30.15 -6.21 -32.67
N SER A 173 -31.38 -6.77 -32.66
CA SER A 173 -32.63 -6.64 -31.90
C SER A 173 -33.49 -7.91 -32.20
N LYS A 174 -34.02 -8.56 -31.15
CA LYS A 174 -35.23 -9.45 -31.02
C LYS A 174 -35.79 -10.24 -32.23
N ALA A 175 -35.75 -11.60 -32.19
CA ALA A 175 -36.87 -12.58 -32.30
C ALA A 175 -36.46 -13.99 -32.81
N ASP A 176 -37.23 -14.99 -32.39
CA ASP A 176 -37.40 -16.38 -32.89
C ASP A 176 -36.52 -17.58 -32.42
N ARG A 177 -37.10 -18.29 -31.44
CA ARG A 177 -37.34 -19.74 -31.20
C ARG A 177 -36.24 -20.84 -31.33
N PRO A 178 -36.35 -21.90 -30.50
CA PRO A 178 -35.29 -22.89 -30.27
C PRO A 178 -35.36 -24.08 -31.24
N ILE A 179 -34.20 -24.63 -31.61
CA ILE A 179 -34.10 -25.89 -32.37
C ILE A 179 -33.17 -26.88 -31.66
N GLN A 180 -33.67 -28.11 -31.64
CA GLN A 180 -33.25 -29.34 -30.98
C GLN A 180 -31.90 -29.91 -31.43
N ALA A 181 -31.26 -30.63 -30.51
CA ALA A 181 -30.11 -31.51 -30.73
C ALA A 181 -30.44 -32.71 -31.64
N PRO A 182 -29.42 -33.37 -32.21
CA PRO A 182 -29.50 -34.79 -32.50
C PRO A 182 -28.44 -35.62 -31.74
N HIS A 183 -28.95 -36.74 -31.22
CA HIS A 183 -28.34 -38.01 -30.80
C HIS A 183 -27.02 -38.37 -31.53
N GLY A 184 -26.07 -39.15 -31.00
CA GLY A 184 -26.01 -40.09 -29.88
C GLY A 184 -25.13 -41.27 -30.30
N ALA A 185 -24.20 -41.73 -29.45
CA ALA A 185 -23.62 -43.09 -29.49
C ALA A 185 -22.67 -43.31 -28.29
N SER A 186 -23.07 -44.18 -27.38
CA SER A 186 -22.15 -45.03 -26.59
C SER A 186 -22.23 -46.44 -27.20
N PRO A 187 -21.24 -47.36 -27.00
CA PRO A 187 -21.21 -48.07 -25.71
C PRO A 187 -19.85 -48.69 -25.22
N HIS A 188 -19.77 -48.93 -23.90
CA HIS A 188 -19.01 -49.94 -23.11
C HIS A 188 -17.45 -50.01 -23.24
N ALA A 189 -16.64 -50.32 -22.22
CA ALA A 189 -16.80 -51.22 -21.07
C ALA A 189 -15.83 -50.92 -19.90
N ASP A 190 -16.16 -51.51 -18.74
CA ASP A 190 -15.43 -51.66 -17.47
C ASP A 190 -13.92 -51.93 -17.53
N VAL A 191 -13.18 -51.53 -16.47
CA VAL A 191 -12.41 -52.42 -15.55
C VAL A 191 -11.97 -51.66 -14.28
N THR A 192 -12.57 -52.07 -13.16
CA THR A 192 -12.18 -52.17 -11.74
C THR A 192 -10.81 -51.74 -11.18
N ALA A 193 -10.86 -51.22 -9.92
CA ALA A 193 -9.95 -51.41 -8.76
C ALA A 193 -8.50 -50.89 -8.89
N ASP A 194 -7.83 -50.31 -7.88
CA ASP A 194 -7.77 -50.65 -6.46
C ASP A 194 -7.08 -49.52 -5.64
N ARG A 195 -7.32 -49.46 -4.33
CA ARG A 195 -6.64 -48.58 -3.33
C ARG A 195 -6.24 -49.47 -2.13
N PRO A 196 -5.45 -48.94 -1.16
CA PRO A 196 -4.05 -49.22 -0.82
C PRO A 196 -3.89 -50.33 0.27
N PRO A 197 -2.70 -50.59 0.87
CA PRO A 197 -2.20 -49.83 2.05
C PRO A 197 -0.63 -49.74 2.05
N GLY A 198 0.08 -48.83 2.73
CA GLY A 198 0.13 -48.53 4.16
C GLY A 198 1.53 -48.88 4.72
N SER A 199 2.18 -47.96 5.44
CA SER A 199 2.98 -48.21 6.67
C SER A 199 3.93 -47.04 7.02
N ARG A 200 3.70 -46.44 8.18
CA ARG A 200 4.75 -45.92 9.08
C ARG A 200 5.13 -47.06 10.05
N PRO A 201 6.28 -47.05 10.74
CA PRO A 201 6.33 -46.33 12.03
C PRO A 201 7.69 -45.69 12.39
N ASN A 202 7.60 -44.94 13.49
CA ASN A 202 8.57 -44.22 14.32
C ASN A 202 9.98 -44.80 14.47
N ASP A 203 10.92 -43.90 14.78
CA ASP A 203 11.88 -44.10 15.86
C ASP A 203 12.14 -42.79 16.63
N ALA A 204 12.09 -42.91 17.95
CA ALA A 204 12.43 -41.92 18.96
C ALA A 204 13.48 -42.55 19.87
N PHE A 205 14.62 -41.89 20.10
CA PHE A 205 15.64 -42.17 21.13
C PHE A 205 16.72 -41.08 20.99
N GLY A 206 17.29 -40.41 21.98
CA GLY A 206 17.20 -40.46 23.44
C GLY A 206 18.33 -39.58 24.02
N ASP A 207 17.99 -38.85 25.08
CA ASP A 207 18.74 -38.38 26.26
C ASP A 207 20.28 -38.33 26.39
N GLY A 208 20.72 -37.36 27.24
CA GLY A 208 21.94 -37.41 28.06
C GLY A 208 23.00 -36.33 27.78
N VAL A 209 23.75 -35.74 28.72
CA VAL A 209 23.76 -35.57 30.18
C VAL A 209 25.02 -34.70 30.47
N THR A 210 24.99 -33.97 31.60
CA THR A 210 26.02 -33.16 32.28
C THR A 210 27.51 -33.36 31.97
N GLY A 211 28.25 -32.24 32.03
CA GLY A 211 29.68 -32.13 32.34
C GLY A 211 30.03 -30.71 32.74
#